data_AF-A0A7G8ZMJ9-F1
#
_entry.id   AF-A0A7G8ZMJ9-F1
#
_cell.length_a   1.000
_cell.length_b   1.000
_cell.length_c   1.000
_cell.angle_alpha   90.00
_cell.angle_beta   90.00
_cell.angle_gamma   90.00
#
_symmetry.space_group_name_H-M   'P 1'
#
loop_
_entity.id
_entity.type
_entity.pdbx_description
1 polymer ?
#
loop_
_entity_poly.entity_id
_entity_poly.type
_entity_poly.pdbx_seq_one_letter_code
_entity_poly.pdbx_strand_id
1 'polypeptide(L)'
;MNTYLKAGIAASLLTFSSSLAQDNSGPIVAAVLPSSRAVQVGDTATAFATIINSGQIEAENCRVALAPGGEAAGTFAFQTTDANNVATGSPNAGVNIAGGGSQSFVFAFTPAAPYAGGDLPLVFDCDNTPPAAMTAGVNSFWLSASTTAGADIVAVSDTGSAVGLNTLPGVVETIDRQKNGAFVVAISNIGAAANLTARPVLSQDGITVTPRICQTNQATGACLSPATADVDFFIGANQTASFAIFVEDGMPVTFQPGSNRISVRFEEDGALRGSTSVAVRTLMSEPIPPQIPYLYADADIDLPNYYRNGPVAGADNTPLDNHITNPGAALGRVLFYDRRLSANNTTSCASCHTQATGFSDPLELSRGFAGELTSRHSPGLSNARYYANGHFFWDERAETLEDQTLAPIQSAVEMGLTLEEAVARVDAESFYDALFTAAFGDAAVTSDRMALAMAQFVRSLTTYNSRFDDALTAGPVGSPAFEANFTEQEYLGLQLFMPVNGSSIQNVGCAACHNTLAHISDDVHNIGLNAANDADADAGNGLGEFKSPSLRNVGVRPHFMHDGRFTTLAQVIEHYNSGVILNPNLDPRLRAGGGQPRRLNLTTEEAQALEAFLHTLTDNDFLTDPRFADPFVD
;
A
#
# COMPACT_ATOMS: atom_id res chain seq x y z
N MET A 1 -33.64 7.39 -15.38
CA MET A 1 -33.49 6.17 -16.21
C MET A 1 -32.00 5.92 -16.31
N ASN A 2 -31.42 5.28 -15.30
CA ASN A 2 -31.33 3.83 -15.09
C ASN A 2 -30.40 3.14 -16.12
N THR A 3 -29.33 2.57 -15.56
CA THR A 3 -28.58 1.38 -16.02
C THR A 3 -27.34 1.50 -16.92
N TYR A 4 -26.44 2.50 -16.80
CA TYR A 4 -25.16 2.46 -17.56
C TYR A 4 -23.88 2.96 -16.85
N LEU A 5 -23.84 2.98 -15.52
CA LEU A 5 -22.58 2.97 -14.75
C LEU A 5 -22.65 1.88 -13.68
N LYS A 6 -22.45 0.63 -14.11
CA LYS A 6 -22.15 -0.50 -13.22
C LYS A 6 -20.93 -1.23 -13.79
N ALA A 7 -19.80 -0.54 -13.81
CA ALA A 7 -18.50 -1.18 -13.83
C ALA A 7 -17.84 -0.77 -12.51
N GLY A 8 -17.89 -1.68 -11.54
CA GLY A 8 -17.25 -1.49 -10.25
C GLY A 8 -15.74 -1.50 -10.45
N ILE A 9 -15.11 -0.35 -10.35
CA ILE A 9 -13.71 -0.28 -9.95
C ILE A 9 -13.78 -0.07 -8.45
N ALA A 10 -13.56 -1.15 -7.68
CA ALA A 10 -13.09 -0.97 -6.33
C ALA A 10 -11.72 -0.30 -6.47
N ALA A 11 -11.63 0.99 -6.12
CA ALA A 11 -10.35 1.58 -5.82
C ALA A 11 -9.81 0.82 -4.60
N SER A 12 -9.01 -0.23 -4.83
CA SER A 12 -8.19 -0.79 -3.76
C SER A 12 -7.29 0.35 -3.30
N LEU A 13 -7.50 0.82 -2.07
CA LEU A 13 -6.63 1.77 -1.41
C LEU A 13 -5.24 1.13 -1.33
N LEU A 14 -4.35 1.52 -2.23
CA LEU A 14 -2.92 1.46 -1.97
C LEU A 14 -2.54 2.82 -1.41
N THR A 15 -2.28 2.85 -0.11
CA THR A 15 -1.63 3.97 0.56
C THR A 15 -0.21 4.09 -0.02
N PHE A 16 -0.03 4.98 -1.00
CA PHE A 16 1.30 5.35 -1.46
C PHE A 16 1.95 6.25 -0.41
N SER A 17 2.85 5.70 0.41
CA SER A 17 3.83 6.50 1.14
C SER A 17 4.95 6.90 0.17
N SER A 18 4.77 8.01 -0.56
CA SER A 18 5.88 8.60 -1.30
C SER A 18 6.75 9.42 -0.36
N SER A 19 7.91 8.91 0.03
CA SER A 19 9.04 9.78 0.40
C SER A 19 9.92 9.99 -0.84
N LEU A 20 9.43 10.83 -1.75
CA LEU A 20 10.33 11.59 -2.62
C LEU A 20 10.38 12.99 -2.05
N ALA A 21 11.60 13.54 -2.05
CA ALA A 21 11.99 14.85 -1.54
C ALA A 21 10.84 15.86 -1.50
N GLN A 22 10.69 16.48 -0.32
CA GLN A 22 9.86 17.64 0.01
C GLN A 22 9.66 18.59 -1.20
N ASP A 23 8.74 18.22 -2.10
CA ASP A 23 8.17 19.13 -3.07
C ASP A 23 7.13 19.93 -2.30
N ASN A 24 6.92 21.19 -2.63
CA ASN A 24 6.04 22.10 -1.89
C ASN A 24 4.54 21.75 -2.00
N SER A 25 4.19 20.50 -2.35
CA SER A 25 2.84 19.96 -2.43
C SER A 25 2.38 19.46 -1.05
N GLY A 26 1.21 19.91 -0.59
CA GLY A 26 0.62 19.49 0.68
C GLY A 26 0.30 17.98 0.76
N PRO A 27 -0.15 17.48 1.93
CA PRO A 27 -0.48 16.06 2.16
C PRO A 27 -1.61 15.47 1.30
N ILE A 28 -2.29 16.28 0.48
CA ILE A 28 -3.39 15.82 -0.36
C ILE A 28 -2.94 15.54 -1.79
N VAL A 29 -3.36 14.39 -2.31
CA VAL A 29 -3.22 14.00 -3.71
C VAL A 29 -4.60 13.71 -4.29
N ALA A 30 -4.72 13.76 -5.62
CA ALA A 30 -5.98 13.51 -6.30
C ALA A 30 -5.82 12.66 -7.56
N ALA A 31 -6.92 12.09 -8.03
CA ALA A 31 -7.02 11.40 -9.32
C ALA A 31 -8.40 11.63 -9.94
N VAL A 32 -8.50 11.62 -11.27
CA VAL A 32 -9.74 11.84 -12.04
C VAL A 32 -9.95 10.74 -13.08
N LEU A 33 -11.19 10.23 -13.19
CA LEU A 33 -11.60 9.30 -14.25
C LEU A 33 -13.09 9.49 -14.64
N PRO A 34 -13.46 9.43 -15.94
CA PRO A 34 -12.57 9.43 -17.11
C PRO A 34 -11.75 10.72 -17.18
N SER A 35 -10.58 10.65 -17.82
CA SER A 35 -9.67 11.80 -17.92
C SER A 35 -10.10 12.84 -18.96
N SER A 36 -11.14 12.56 -19.75
CA SER A 36 -11.69 13.53 -20.70
C SER A 36 -13.14 13.30 -21.06
N ARG A 37 -13.79 14.35 -21.58
CA ARG A 37 -15.13 14.35 -22.16
C ARG A 37 -15.21 15.27 -23.38
N ALA A 38 -16.05 14.92 -24.35
CA ALA A 38 -16.27 15.72 -25.56
C ALA A 38 -17.77 15.89 -25.82
N VAL A 39 -18.36 16.90 -25.18
CA VAL A 39 -19.83 17.06 -25.11
C VAL A 39 -20.35 18.06 -26.15
N GLN A 40 -21.67 18.09 -26.33
CA GLN A 40 -22.33 19.21 -26.99
C GLN A 40 -22.49 20.38 -26.02
N VAL A 41 -22.47 21.62 -26.51
CA VAL A 41 -22.81 22.80 -25.72
C VAL A 41 -24.22 22.63 -25.13
N GLY A 42 -24.34 22.79 -23.81
CA GLY A 42 -25.56 22.56 -23.05
C GLY A 42 -25.66 21.16 -22.42
N ASP A 43 -24.87 20.18 -22.86
CA ASP A 43 -24.83 18.84 -22.27
C ASP A 43 -23.81 18.76 -21.14
N THR A 44 -24.18 18.09 -20.06
CA THR A 44 -23.32 17.98 -18.87
C THR A 44 -22.26 16.90 -19.06
N ALA A 45 -20.99 17.31 -19.00
CA ALA A 45 -19.86 16.41 -18.80
C ALA A 45 -19.76 16.04 -17.31
N THR A 46 -19.64 14.76 -17.02
CA THR A 46 -19.45 14.22 -15.67
C THR A 46 -18.19 13.37 -15.60
N ALA A 47 -17.50 13.44 -14.47
CA ALA A 47 -16.40 12.55 -14.13
C ALA A 47 -16.30 12.38 -12.61
N PHE A 48 -15.57 11.36 -12.19
CA PHE A 48 -15.26 11.14 -10.79
C PHE A 48 -13.88 11.68 -10.47
N ALA A 49 -13.73 12.16 -9.24
CA ALA A 49 -12.44 12.49 -8.67
C ALA A 49 -12.32 11.91 -7.27
N THR A 50 -11.12 11.52 -6.87
CA THR A 50 -10.85 11.10 -5.49
C THR A 50 -9.78 12.01 -4.93
N ILE A 51 -9.99 12.50 -3.71
CA ILE A 51 -8.96 13.18 -2.91
C ILE A 51 -8.50 12.19 -1.84
N ILE A 52 -7.19 12.00 -1.73
CA ILE A 52 -6.56 11.17 -0.69
C ILE A 52 -5.79 12.11 0.22
N ASN A 53 -6.04 12.01 1.52
CA ASN A 53 -5.25 12.66 2.54
C ASN A 53 -4.16 11.69 3.02
N SER A 54 -2.95 11.84 2.48
CA SER A 54 -1.80 11.03 2.89
C SER A 54 -1.16 11.48 4.21
N GLY A 55 -1.60 12.63 4.74
CA GLY A 55 -1.16 13.16 6.03
C GLY A 55 -1.78 12.41 7.20
N GLN A 56 -1.29 12.72 8.40
CA GLN A 56 -1.79 12.14 9.65
C GLN A 56 -2.91 13.00 10.29
N ILE A 57 -3.06 14.24 9.85
CA ILE A 57 -4.06 15.19 10.37
C ILE A 57 -5.25 15.22 9.40
N GLU A 58 -6.47 15.35 9.94
CA GLU A 58 -7.68 15.54 9.14
C GLU A 58 -7.57 16.77 8.22
N ALA A 59 -7.85 16.57 6.93
CA ALA A 59 -7.97 17.64 5.95
C ALA A 59 -9.41 18.16 5.96
N GLU A 60 -9.59 19.44 6.22
CA GLU A 60 -10.91 20.02 6.48
C GLU A 60 -11.55 20.59 5.20
N ASN A 61 -12.87 20.41 5.07
CA ASN A 61 -13.69 21.02 4.01
C ASN A 61 -13.14 20.80 2.58
N CYS A 62 -12.63 19.60 2.33
CA CYS A 62 -12.09 19.19 1.05
C CYS A 62 -13.13 19.21 -0.07
N ARG A 63 -12.76 19.71 -1.25
CA ARG A 63 -13.65 19.94 -2.39
C ARG A 63 -12.92 19.88 -3.72
N VAL A 64 -13.69 19.62 -4.78
CA VAL A 64 -13.26 19.85 -6.17
C VAL A 64 -13.76 21.24 -6.59
N ALA A 65 -12.89 22.06 -7.15
CA ALA A 65 -13.19 23.42 -7.58
C ALA A 65 -12.57 23.72 -8.95
N LEU A 66 -12.91 24.88 -9.52
CA LEU A 66 -12.23 25.47 -10.65
C LEU A 66 -11.39 26.65 -10.20
N ALA A 67 -10.19 26.81 -10.76
CA ALA A 67 -9.33 27.95 -10.47
C ALA A 67 -9.95 29.25 -11.02
N PRO A 68 -9.95 30.35 -10.23
CA PRO A 68 -10.52 31.63 -10.67
C PRO A 68 -9.89 32.15 -11.97
N GLY A 69 -10.71 32.63 -12.89
CA GLY A 69 -10.26 33.36 -14.08
C GLY A 69 -9.75 32.51 -15.25
N GLY A 70 -9.76 31.18 -15.13
CA GLY A 70 -9.44 30.23 -16.21
C GLY A 70 -10.62 29.37 -16.69
N GLU A 71 -11.83 29.62 -16.17
CA GLU A 71 -13.01 28.79 -16.39
C GLU A 71 -13.52 28.90 -17.84
N ALA A 72 -13.80 27.75 -18.46
CA ALA A 72 -14.64 27.74 -19.66
C ALA A 72 -16.03 28.29 -19.29
N ALA A 73 -16.70 28.98 -20.22
CA ALA A 73 -18.05 29.47 -19.97
C ALA A 73 -19.00 28.29 -19.73
N GLY A 74 -19.58 28.19 -18.53
CA GLY A 74 -20.41 27.06 -18.13
C GLY A 74 -20.79 27.07 -16.66
N THR A 75 -21.41 25.97 -16.21
CA THR A 75 -21.77 25.75 -14.80
C THR A 75 -21.04 24.53 -14.27
N PHE A 76 -20.40 24.66 -13.12
CA PHE A 76 -19.70 23.58 -12.42
C PHE A 76 -20.46 23.18 -11.15
N ALA A 77 -20.49 21.89 -10.84
CA ALA A 77 -20.97 21.37 -9.57
C ALA A 77 -20.20 20.12 -9.17
N PHE A 78 -20.14 19.81 -7.87
CA PHE A 78 -19.59 18.57 -7.35
C PHE A 78 -20.43 18.02 -6.20
N GLN A 79 -20.27 16.73 -5.89
CA GLN A 79 -20.91 16.07 -4.77
C GLN A 79 -20.09 14.85 -4.35
N THR A 80 -20.05 14.52 -3.06
CA THR A 80 -19.38 13.29 -2.58
C THR A 80 -20.08 12.04 -3.11
N THR A 81 -19.37 10.91 -3.12
CA THR A 81 -19.92 9.62 -3.51
C THR A 81 -19.52 8.52 -2.53
N ASP A 82 -20.37 7.51 -2.37
CA ASP A 82 -20.01 6.29 -1.66
C ASP A 82 -19.13 5.34 -2.51
N ALA A 83 -18.75 4.19 -1.94
CA ALA A 83 -17.97 3.15 -2.63
C ALA A 83 -18.68 2.53 -3.85
N ASN A 84 -19.99 2.74 -4.00
CA ASN A 84 -20.76 2.30 -5.16
C ASN A 84 -20.96 3.42 -6.20
N ASN A 85 -20.23 4.54 -6.06
CA ASN A 85 -20.33 5.73 -6.88
C ASN A 85 -21.73 6.40 -6.84
N VAL A 86 -22.49 6.19 -5.77
CA VAL A 86 -23.77 6.87 -5.54
C VAL A 86 -23.50 8.20 -4.87
N ALA A 87 -24.08 9.27 -5.40
CA ALA A 87 -23.93 10.60 -4.83
C ALA A 87 -24.48 10.68 -3.39
N THR A 88 -23.70 11.25 -2.50
CA THR A 88 -23.96 11.41 -1.06
C THR A 88 -23.80 12.86 -0.64
N GLY A 89 -24.21 13.21 0.59
CA GLY A 89 -24.09 14.57 1.11
C GLY A 89 -24.88 15.61 0.31
N SER A 90 -24.50 16.87 0.43
CA SER A 90 -25.13 18.00 -0.28
C SER A 90 -24.29 18.43 -1.48
N PRO A 91 -24.90 18.81 -2.61
CA PRO A 91 -24.18 19.39 -3.74
C PRO A 91 -23.35 20.61 -3.32
N ASN A 92 -22.12 20.67 -3.82
CA ASN A 92 -21.13 21.73 -3.59
C ASN A 92 -20.72 21.95 -2.12
N ALA A 93 -21.01 21.00 -1.23
CA ALA A 93 -20.50 21.01 0.13
C ALA A 93 -19.15 20.28 0.19
N GLY A 94 -18.15 20.90 0.82
CA GLY A 94 -16.91 20.22 1.15
C GLY A 94 -17.12 19.20 2.28
N VAL A 95 -16.08 18.39 2.51
CA VAL A 95 -16.10 17.27 3.45
C VAL A 95 -14.75 17.12 4.12
N ASN A 96 -14.74 16.72 5.38
CA ASN A 96 -13.49 16.44 6.07
C ASN A 96 -12.98 15.04 5.68
N ILE A 97 -11.68 14.92 5.46
CA ILE A 97 -11.02 13.65 5.13
C ILE A 97 -9.99 13.38 6.21
N ALA A 98 -10.24 12.35 7.04
CA ALA A 98 -9.31 11.94 8.09
C ALA A 98 -7.90 11.66 7.54
N GLY A 99 -6.87 11.76 8.39
CA GLY A 99 -5.52 11.35 8.03
C GLY A 99 -5.48 9.89 7.55
N GLY A 100 -4.76 9.62 6.47
CA GLY A 100 -4.78 8.32 5.77
C GLY A 100 -6.09 8.00 5.03
N GLY A 101 -7.10 8.86 5.11
CA GLY A 101 -8.40 8.68 4.51
C GLY A 101 -8.48 9.12 3.04
N SER A 102 -9.59 8.79 2.40
CA SER A 102 -9.92 9.26 1.05
C SER A 102 -11.41 9.52 0.89
N GLN A 103 -11.75 10.39 -0.06
CA GLN A 103 -13.14 10.67 -0.43
C GLN A 103 -13.26 10.84 -1.94
N SER A 104 -14.20 10.09 -2.51
CA SER A 104 -14.58 10.22 -3.92
C SER A 104 -15.70 11.24 -4.11
N PHE A 105 -15.68 11.89 -5.25
CA PHE A 105 -16.63 12.92 -5.69
C PHE A 105 -17.07 12.60 -7.11
N VAL A 106 -18.31 12.94 -7.44
CA VAL A 106 -18.72 13.18 -8.82
C VAL A 106 -18.71 14.68 -9.04
N PHE A 107 -18.10 15.14 -10.14
CA PHE A 107 -18.22 16.52 -10.58
C PHE A 107 -18.87 16.58 -11.96
N ALA A 108 -19.49 17.72 -12.23
CA ALA A 108 -20.28 18.00 -13.40
C ALA A 108 -19.92 19.38 -13.95
N PHE A 109 -19.70 19.46 -15.26
CA PHE A 109 -19.51 20.72 -15.96
C PHE A 109 -20.43 20.78 -17.18
N THR A 110 -21.26 21.81 -17.26
CA THR A 110 -22.13 22.06 -18.42
C THR A 110 -21.60 23.28 -19.18
N PRO A 111 -21.00 23.12 -20.37
CA PRO A 111 -20.51 24.22 -21.16
C PRO A 111 -21.67 25.06 -21.73
N ALA A 112 -21.57 26.37 -21.60
CA ALA A 112 -22.52 27.36 -22.14
C ALA A 112 -22.08 27.94 -23.49
N ALA A 113 -20.85 27.66 -23.92
CA ALA A 113 -20.30 28.08 -25.20
C ALA A 113 -19.33 27.01 -25.76
N PRO A 114 -19.02 27.05 -27.07
CA PRO A 114 -18.02 26.15 -27.65
C PRO A 114 -16.67 26.27 -26.96
N TYR A 115 -16.00 25.13 -26.79
CA TYR A 115 -14.69 25.03 -26.17
C TYR A 115 -13.83 24.10 -27.01
N ALA A 116 -12.75 24.64 -27.59
CA ALA A 116 -11.96 23.96 -28.61
C ALA A 116 -11.21 22.71 -28.11
N GLY A 117 -11.11 22.52 -26.80
CA GLY A 117 -10.32 21.47 -26.18
C GLY A 117 -9.29 22.06 -25.21
N GLY A 118 -9.26 21.56 -23.98
CA GLY A 118 -8.28 21.96 -22.97
C GLY A 118 -8.53 21.27 -21.63
N ASP A 119 -7.51 21.22 -20.79
CA ASP A 119 -7.70 20.84 -19.39
C ASP A 119 -8.52 21.92 -18.69
N LEU A 120 -9.64 21.52 -18.07
CA LEU A 120 -10.30 22.38 -17.11
C LEU A 120 -9.33 22.65 -15.95
N PRO A 121 -9.26 23.89 -15.44
CA PRO A 121 -8.36 24.23 -14.34
C PRO A 121 -8.93 23.73 -13.01
N LEU A 122 -9.05 22.41 -12.86
CA LEU A 122 -9.50 21.78 -11.63
C LEU A 122 -8.51 22.06 -10.49
N VAL A 123 -9.05 22.25 -9.30
CA VAL A 123 -8.31 22.38 -8.05
C VAL A 123 -8.93 21.43 -7.04
N PHE A 124 -8.09 20.66 -6.36
CA PHE A 124 -8.48 19.80 -5.25
C PHE A 124 -8.00 20.45 -3.97
N ASP A 125 -8.92 21.07 -3.25
CA ASP A 125 -8.63 22.04 -2.20
C ASP A 125 -9.22 21.59 -0.88
N CYS A 126 -8.50 21.83 0.21
CA CYS A 126 -9.00 21.66 1.58
C CYS A 126 -8.49 22.86 2.40
N ASP A 127 -9.25 23.31 3.40
CA ASP A 127 -9.03 24.63 4.01
C ASP A 127 -7.73 24.74 4.83
N ASN A 128 -7.21 23.61 5.31
CA ASN A 128 -6.04 23.54 6.21
C ASN A 128 -4.79 22.91 5.57
N THR A 129 -4.76 22.70 4.25
CA THR A 129 -3.60 22.17 3.52
C THR A 129 -3.46 22.87 2.16
N PRO A 130 -2.23 22.98 1.60
CA PRO A 130 -2.08 23.34 0.19
C PRO A 130 -2.92 22.42 -0.73
N PRO A 131 -3.48 22.94 -1.83
CA PRO A 131 -4.16 22.14 -2.85
C PRO A 131 -3.30 21.02 -3.41
N ALA A 132 -3.92 19.94 -3.90
CA ALA A 132 -3.19 18.86 -4.54
C ALA A 132 -2.47 19.37 -5.80
N ALA A 133 -1.20 18.99 -5.97
CA ALA A 133 -0.43 19.36 -7.14
C ALA A 133 -1.06 18.76 -8.42
N MET A 134 -1.16 19.57 -9.47
CA MET A 134 -1.71 19.12 -10.75
C MET A 134 -0.69 18.27 -11.52
N THR A 135 -1.10 17.05 -11.84
CA THR A 135 -0.35 16.05 -12.62
C THR A 135 -1.19 15.67 -13.84
N ALA A 136 -0.72 16.08 -15.02
CA ALA A 136 -1.40 15.85 -16.28
C ALA A 136 -1.69 14.34 -16.51
N GLY A 137 -2.93 14.01 -16.85
CA GLY A 137 -3.38 12.63 -17.09
C GLY A 137 -3.57 11.78 -15.82
N VAL A 138 -3.37 12.35 -14.63
CA VAL A 138 -3.71 11.72 -13.34
C VAL A 138 -4.89 12.43 -12.69
N ASN A 139 -4.79 13.74 -12.45
CA ASN A 139 -5.85 14.55 -11.85
C ASN A 139 -6.26 15.75 -12.74
N SER A 140 -5.79 15.78 -13.99
CA SER A 140 -6.31 16.69 -15.00
C SER A 140 -7.56 16.12 -15.69
N PHE A 141 -8.40 17.01 -16.21
CA PHE A 141 -9.61 16.66 -16.93
C PHE A 141 -9.74 17.47 -18.20
N TRP A 142 -9.58 16.80 -19.34
CA TRP A 142 -9.69 17.46 -20.64
C TRP A 142 -11.15 17.55 -21.08
N LEU A 143 -11.62 18.74 -21.41
CA LEU A 143 -12.95 18.98 -21.93
C LEU A 143 -12.87 19.51 -23.37
N SER A 144 -13.79 19.10 -24.23
CA SER A 144 -14.17 19.86 -25.42
C SER A 144 -15.69 20.01 -25.50
N ALA A 145 -16.16 21.10 -26.12
CA ALA A 145 -17.57 21.37 -26.31
C ALA A 145 -17.84 21.93 -27.71
N SER A 146 -18.73 21.28 -28.46
CA SER A 146 -19.13 21.72 -29.82
C SER A 146 -20.60 22.09 -29.89
N THR A 147 -20.99 22.97 -30.82
CA THR A 147 -22.41 23.22 -31.11
C THR A 147 -23.09 22.05 -31.83
N THR A 148 -22.30 21.20 -32.49
CA THR A 148 -22.75 19.97 -33.15
C THR A 148 -22.46 18.76 -32.28
N ALA A 149 -23.40 17.82 -32.23
CA ALA A 149 -23.17 16.54 -31.59
C ALA A 149 -22.04 15.78 -32.30
N GLY A 150 -20.99 15.41 -31.55
CA GLY A 150 -19.92 14.51 -31.98
C GLY A 150 -19.87 13.29 -31.08
N ALA A 151 -18.89 12.40 -31.29
CA ALA A 151 -18.66 11.31 -30.36
C ALA A 151 -18.21 11.84 -28.98
N ASP A 152 -18.70 11.20 -27.92
CA ASP A 152 -18.28 11.44 -26.54
C ASP A 152 -17.93 10.08 -25.93
N ILE A 153 -16.63 9.82 -25.78
CA ILE A 153 -16.11 8.52 -25.40
C ILE A 153 -15.75 8.51 -23.92
N VAL A 154 -16.49 7.72 -23.14
CA VAL A 154 -16.12 7.38 -21.77
C VAL A 154 -15.21 6.17 -21.81
N ALA A 155 -13.95 6.32 -21.42
CA ALA A 155 -12.94 5.26 -21.44
C ALA A 155 -12.48 4.89 -20.03
N VAL A 156 -12.31 3.59 -19.79
CA VAL A 156 -11.84 3.01 -18.53
C VAL A 156 -10.77 1.95 -18.84
N SER A 157 -9.66 2.00 -18.11
CA SER A 157 -8.57 1.02 -18.19
C SER A 157 -8.67 -0.01 -17.06
N ASP A 158 -8.17 -1.22 -17.34
CA ASP A 158 -7.91 -2.25 -16.34
C ASP A 158 -6.57 -2.92 -16.67
N THR A 159 -5.68 -3.00 -15.69
CA THR A 159 -4.38 -3.66 -15.82
C THR A 159 -4.44 -5.15 -15.45
N GLY A 160 -5.62 -5.62 -15.00
CA GLY A 160 -5.90 -7.00 -14.66
C GLY A 160 -5.21 -7.44 -13.36
N SER A 161 -5.90 -8.24 -12.55
CA SER A 161 -5.32 -8.97 -11.42
C SER A 161 -4.85 -10.40 -11.78
N ALA A 162 -5.25 -10.89 -12.96
CA ALA A 162 -5.15 -12.31 -13.36
C ALA A 162 -4.13 -12.61 -14.47
N VAL A 163 -3.54 -11.58 -15.08
CA VAL A 163 -2.44 -11.76 -16.05
C VAL A 163 -1.17 -11.41 -15.29
N GLY A 164 -0.43 -12.45 -14.90
CA GLY A 164 0.61 -12.41 -13.87
C GLY A 164 1.56 -11.22 -13.93
N LEU A 165 2.04 -10.87 -12.74
CA LEU A 165 2.98 -9.79 -12.35
C LEU A 165 2.30 -8.53 -11.78
N ASN A 166 1.18 -8.06 -12.33
CA ASN A 166 0.57 -6.78 -11.92
C ASN A 166 -0.07 -6.84 -10.52
N THR A 167 0.70 -6.52 -9.47
CA THR A 167 0.17 -6.40 -8.09
C THR A 167 -0.36 -5.00 -7.76
N LEU A 168 -0.14 -4.02 -8.64
CA LEU A 168 -0.57 -2.64 -8.47
C LEU A 168 -1.66 -2.29 -9.51
N PRO A 169 -2.93 -2.15 -9.09
CA PRO A 169 -4.01 -1.66 -9.95
C PRO A 169 -3.63 -0.33 -10.62
N GLY A 170 -3.91 -0.22 -11.92
CA GLY A 170 -3.62 0.98 -12.71
C GLY A 170 -2.15 1.14 -13.13
N VAL A 171 -1.30 0.14 -12.87
CA VAL A 171 0.09 0.04 -13.35
C VAL A 171 0.21 -1.16 -14.30
N VAL A 172 0.77 -0.95 -15.48
CA VAL A 172 1.22 -2.03 -16.36
C VAL A 172 2.71 -2.28 -16.15
N GLU A 173 3.06 -3.53 -15.89
CA GLU A 173 4.44 -3.95 -15.69
C GLU A 173 4.98 -4.66 -16.94
N THR A 174 6.20 -4.34 -17.33
CA THR A 174 7.00 -5.12 -18.28
C THR A 174 8.13 -5.84 -17.55
N ILE A 175 8.65 -6.94 -18.08
CA ILE A 175 9.89 -7.55 -17.56
C ILE A 175 11.05 -7.20 -18.49
N ASP A 176 12.19 -6.75 -17.98
CA ASP A 176 13.36 -6.32 -18.76
C ASP A 176 13.83 -7.31 -19.86
N ARG A 177 13.77 -8.62 -19.60
CA ARG A 177 14.13 -9.69 -20.55
C ARG A 177 13.01 -10.14 -21.47
N GLN A 178 11.76 -10.11 -21.00
CA GLN A 178 10.60 -10.55 -21.79
C GLN A 178 9.98 -9.40 -22.62
N LYS A 179 10.21 -8.16 -22.16
CA LYS A 179 9.82 -6.88 -22.74
C LYS A 179 8.36 -6.82 -23.18
N ASN A 180 7.48 -7.44 -22.42
CA ASN A 180 6.06 -7.50 -22.70
C ASN A 180 5.26 -7.18 -21.44
N GLY A 181 4.20 -6.39 -21.61
CA GLY A 181 3.15 -6.12 -20.64
C GLY A 181 1.83 -5.91 -21.40
N ALA A 182 0.69 -6.00 -20.71
CA ALA A 182 -0.59 -5.74 -21.34
C ALA A 182 -1.60 -5.14 -20.36
N PHE A 183 -2.51 -4.33 -20.90
CA PHE A 183 -3.70 -3.86 -20.19
C PHE A 183 -4.86 -3.72 -21.17
N VAL A 184 -6.08 -3.61 -20.65
CA VAL A 184 -7.29 -3.49 -21.47
C VAL A 184 -7.95 -2.13 -21.25
N VAL A 185 -8.65 -1.66 -22.28
CA VAL A 185 -9.49 -0.46 -22.21
C VAL A 185 -10.88 -0.81 -22.71
N ALA A 186 -11.90 -0.49 -21.91
CA ALA A 186 -13.30 -0.53 -22.32
C ALA A 186 -13.80 0.89 -22.56
N ILE A 187 -14.63 1.05 -23.58
CA ILE A 187 -15.24 2.34 -23.91
C ILE A 187 -16.75 2.25 -24.09
N SER A 188 -17.43 3.38 -23.86
CA SER A 188 -18.81 3.62 -24.24
C SER A 188 -18.90 4.95 -24.99
N ASN A 189 -19.57 4.96 -26.14
CA ASN A 189 -19.90 6.19 -26.85
C ASN A 189 -21.27 6.70 -26.39
N ILE A 190 -21.29 7.78 -25.64
CA ILE A 190 -22.53 8.43 -25.17
C ILE A 190 -22.93 9.63 -26.04
N GLY A 191 -22.14 9.92 -27.08
CA GLY A 191 -22.41 10.96 -28.07
C GLY A 191 -22.98 10.40 -29.39
N ALA A 192 -22.73 11.13 -30.47
CA ALA A 192 -23.10 10.72 -31.83
C ALA A 192 -22.20 9.58 -32.35
N ALA A 193 -22.71 8.83 -33.33
CA ALA A 193 -21.94 7.81 -34.02
C ALA A 193 -20.78 8.44 -34.81
N ALA A 194 -19.59 7.83 -34.78
CA ALA A 194 -18.40 8.36 -35.43
C ALA A 194 -17.44 7.25 -35.90
N ASN A 195 -16.57 7.61 -36.83
CA ASN A 195 -15.33 6.87 -37.09
C ASN A 195 -14.24 7.48 -36.22
N LEU A 196 -13.56 6.65 -35.44
CA LEU A 196 -12.54 7.07 -34.49
C LEU A 196 -11.24 6.31 -34.72
N THR A 197 -10.15 6.95 -34.33
CA THR A 197 -8.83 6.32 -34.21
C THR A 197 -8.52 6.16 -32.72
N ALA A 198 -8.25 4.92 -32.29
CA ALA A 198 -7.71 4.62 -30.97
C ALA A 198 -6.18 4.57 -31.03
N ARG A 199 -5.50 5.37 -30.20
CA ARG A 199 -4.03 5.52 -30.22
C ARG A 199 -3.46 5.55 -28.79
N PRO A 200 -2.56 4.63 -28.41
CA PRO A 200 -1.74 4.78 -27.22
C PRO A 200 -0.65 5.85 -27.42
N VAL A 201 -0.43 6.68 -26.42
CA VAL A 201 0.52 7.80 -26.41
C VAL A 201 1.25 7.83 -25.06
N LEU A 202 2.57 8.02 -25.10
CA LEU A 202 3.41 8.14 -23.91
C LEU A 202 3.33 9.57 -23.34
N SER A 203 3.34 9.69 -22.01
CA SER A 203 3.21 10.97 -21.31
C SER A 203 4.46 11.85 -21.37
N GLN A 204 5.65 11.29 -21.59
CA GLN A 204 6.90 12.04 -21.61
C GLN A 204 7.90 11.49 -22.63
N ASP A 205 8.67 12.40 -23.23
CA ASP A 205 9.87 12.09 -24.01
C ASP A 205 10.93 11.43 -23.12
N GLY A 206 11.21 10.15 -23.33
CA GLY A 206 12.19 9.38 -22.55
C GLY A 206 11.70 7.99 -22.12
N ILE A 207 10.38 7.79 -22.09
CA ILE A 207 9.81 6.45 -22.00
C ILE A 207 10.06 5.75 -23.34
N THR A 208 10.72 4.60 -23.31
CA THR A 208 11.15 3.89 -24.53
C THR A 208 10.34 2.65 -24.87
N VAL A 209 9.30 2.34 -24.07
CA VAL A 209 8.38 1.25 -24.40
C VAL A 209 7.54 1.60 -25.63
N THR A 210 7.19 0.58 -26.41
CA THR A 210 6.39 0.69 -27.63
C THR A 210 5.00 0.10 -27.40
N PRO A 211 3.96 0.92 -27.14
CA PRO A 211 2.61 0.40 -27.01
C PRO A 211 1.98 0.10 -28.38
N ARG A 212 1.33 -1.05 -28.50
CA ARG A 212 0.52 -1.46 -29.65
C ARG A 212 -0.90 -1.80 -29.21
N ILE A 213 -1.89 -1.45 -30.02
CA ILE A 213 -3.31 -1.58 -29.70
C ILE A 213 -4.03 -2.46 -30.72
N CYS A 214 -4.98 -3.27 -30.25
CA CYS A 214 -5.96 -3.96 -31.08
C CYS A 214 -7.36 -3.75 -30.52
N GLN A 215 -8.39 -3.67 -31.37
CA GLN A 215 -9.77 -3.81 -30.90
C GLN A 215 -10.02 -5.28 -30.54
N THR A 216 -10.73 -5.54 -29.45
CA THR A 216 -10.99 -6.90 -28.96
C THR A 216 -12.45 -7.30 -29.09
N ASN A 217 -12.67 -8.60 -29.20
CA ASN A 217 -13.97 -9.21 -29.06
C ASN A 217 -14.39 -9.18 -27.58
N GLN A 218 -15.48 -8.47 -27.26
CA GLN A 218 -15.94 -8.26 -25.88
C GLN A 218 -16.29 -9.55 -25.12
N ALA A 219 -16.59 -10.65 -25.81
CA ALA A 219 -16.92 -11.92 -25.16
C ALA A 219 -15.70 -12.79 -24.86
N THR A 220 -14.60 -12.62 -25.61
CA THR A 220 -13.42 -13.52 -25.53
C THR A 220 -12.13 -12.80 -25.16
N GLY A 221 -12.09 -11.47 -25.22
CA GLY A 221 -10.87 -10.68 -25.06
C GLY A 221 -9.87 -10.78 -26.22
N ALA A 222 -10.13 -11.64 -27.22
CA ALA A 222 -9.23 -11.83 -28.35
C ALA A 222 -9.20 -10.61 -29.27
N CYS A 223 -8.01 -10.23 -29.75
CA CYS A 223 -7.85 -9.22 -30.78
C CYS A 223 -8.64 -9.59 -32.05
N LEU A 224 -9.41 -8.65 -32.59
CA LEU A 224 -10.12 -8.78 -33.87
C LEU A 224 -9.15 -8.71 -35.07
N SER A 225 -8.02 -8.03 -34.89
CA SER A 225 -6.94 -7.88 -35.85
C SER A 225 -5.59 -7.82 -35.11
N PRO A 226 -4.45 -8.10 -35.77
CA PRO A 226 -3.14 -7.90 -35.15
C PRO A 226 -2.98 -6.49 -34.59
N ALA A 227 -2.32 -6.35 -33.43
CA ALA A 227 -2.13 -5.04 -32.81
C ALA A 227 -1.23 -4.12 -33.66
N THR A 228 -1.53 -2.83 -33.68
CA THR A 228 -0.86 -1.81 -34.50
C THR A 228 -0.57 -0.57 -33.65
N ALA A 229 0.09 0.46 -34.21
CA ALA A 229 0.35 1.70 -33.48
C ALA A 229 -0.94 2.49 -33.18
N ASP A 230 -1.96 2.32 -34.02
CA ASP A 230 -3.30 2.86 -33.85
C ASP A 230 -4.31 1.96 -34.57
N VAL A 231 -5.59 2.06 -34.20
CA VAL A 231 -6.69 1.29 -34.79
C VAL A 231 -7.84 2.23 -35.13
N ASP A 232 -8.24 2.22 -36.40
CA ASP A 232 -9.47 2.87 -36.85
C ASP A 232 -10.67 1.94 -36.64
N PHE A 233 -11.76 2.49 -36.10
CA PHE A 233 -12.99 1.75 -35.85
C PHE A 233 -14.21 2.66 -35.94
N PHE A 234 -15.36 2.07 -36.25
CA PHE A 234 -16.66 2.74 -36.16
C PHE A 234 -17.33 2.37 -34.85
N ILE A 235 -17.95 3.35 -34.19
CA ILE A 235 -18.79 3.11 -33.01
C ILE A 235 -20.09 3.91 -33.10
N GLY A 236 -21.21 3.22 -32.98
CA GLY A 236 -22.53 3.84 -32.94
C GLY A 236 -22.78 4.59 -31.64
N ALA A 237 -23.80 5.45 -31.62
CA ALA A 237 -24.29 6.07 -30.41
C ALA A 237 -24.79 4.99 -29.42
N ASN A 238 -24.44 5.13 -28.14
CA ASN A 238 -24.73 4.20 -27.05
C ASN A 238 -24.15 2.79 -27.23
N GLN A 239 -23.14 2.62 -28.09
CA GLN A 239 -22.43 1.35 -28.23
C GLN A 239 -21.16 1.34 -27.38
N THR A 240 -20.69 0.12 -27.08
CA THR A 240 -19.44 -0.13 -26.37
C THR A 240 -18.43 -0.82 -27.28
N ALA A 241 -17.16 -0.66 -26.97
CA ALA A 241 -16.06 -1.41 -27.57
C ALA A 241 -14.99 -1.70 -26.52
N SER A 242 -14.10 -2.63 -26.81
CA SER A 242 -12.96 -2.96 -25.97
C SER A 242 -11.69 -3.07 -26.79
N PHE A 243 -10.56 -2.81 -26.14
CA PHE A 243 -9.23 -2.79 -26.74
C PHE A 243 -8.25 -3.48 -25.80
N ALA A 244 -7.25 -4.15 -26.37
CA ALA A 244 -6.07 -4.62 -25.65
C ALA A 244 -4.88 -3.80 -26.12
N ILE A 245 -4.07 -3.36 -25.15
CA ILE A 245 -2.84 -2.62 -25.37
C ILE A 245 -1.71 -3.51 -24.89
N PHE A 246 -0.76 -3.77 -25.77
CA PHE A 246 0.46 -4.52 -25.51
C PHE A 246 1.61 -3.52 -25.41
N VAL A 247 2.35 -3.58 -24.33
CA VAL A 247 3.52 -2.74 -24.07
C VAL A 247 4.74 -3.60 -24.40
N GLU A 248 5.34 -3.34 -25.55
CA GLU A 248 6.49 -4.09 -26.04
C GLU A 248 7.78 -3.26 -25.93
N ASP A 249 8.94 -3.92 -25.95
CA ASP A 249 10.25 -3.35 -26.28
C ASP A 249 10.59 -1.94 -25.76
N GLY A 250 11.51 -1.88 -24.79
CA GLY A 250 12.11 -0.63 -24.32
C GLY A 250 13.36 -0.85 -23.47
N MET A 251 13.95 0.25 -23.00
CA MET A 251 14.79 0.28 -21.80
C MET A 251 13.91 0.19 -20.55
N PRO A 252 14.44 -0.31 -19.42
CA PRO A 252 13.70 -0.32 -18.16
C PRO A 252 13.10 1.05 -17.83
N VAL A 253 11.82 1.05 -17.43
CA VAL A 253 11.09 2.25 -17.01
C VAL A 253 11.00 2.25 -15.50
N THR A 254 11.57 3.28 -14.87
CA THR A 254 11.51 3.47 -13.41
C THR A 254 10.07 3.73 -12.96
N PHE A 255 9.73 3.36 -11.72
CA PHE A 255 8.36 3.54 -11.24
C PHE A 255 8.09 4.99 -10.82
N GLN A 256 7.58 5.79 -11.75
CA GLN A 256 7.12 7.16 -11.51
C GLN A 256 5.67 7.31 -11.98
N PRO A 257 4.67 6.84 -11.20
CA PRO A 257 3.30 6.70 -11.68
C PRO A 257 2.62 8.03 -12.08
N GLY A 258 3.13 9.17 -11.61
CA GLY A 258 2.68 10.50 -12.02
C GLY A 258 3.12 10.91 -13.43
N SER A 259 4.34 10.54 -13.84
CA SER A 259 4.98 11.00 -15.08
C SER A 259 5.18 9.90 -16.12
N ASN A 260 5.33 8.63 -15.72
CA ASN A 260 5.54 7.48 -16.58
C ASN A 260 4.21 6.77 -16.85
N ARG A 261 3.48 7.23 -17.87
CA ARG A 261 2.13 6.74 -18.20
C ARG A 261 1.93 6.49 -19.68
N ILE A 262 1.05 5.54 -19.99
CA ILE A 262 0.51 5.28 -21.32
C ILE A 262 -0.93 5.76 -21.34
N SER A 263 -1.21 6.81 -22.10
CA SER A 263 -2.57 7.31 -22.34
C SER A 263 -3.15 6.67 -23.58
N VAL A 264 -4.38 6.16 -23.53
CA VAL A 264 -5.11 5.72 -24.73
C VAL A 264 -6.09 6.81 -25.11
N ARG A 265 -5.91 7.37 -26.31
CA ARG A 265 -6.71 8.47 -26.86
C ARG A 265 -7.64 7.94 -27.94
N PHE A 266 -8.88 8.42 -27.94
CA PHE A 266 -9.88 8.15 -28.95
C PHE A 266 -10.17 9.45 -29.69
N GLU A 267 -9.85 9.51 -30.98
CA GLU A 267 -9.82 10.75 -31.74
C GLU A 267 -10.72 10.68 -32.98
N GLU A 268 -11.42 11.77 -33.28
CA GLU A 268 -12.18 11.98 -34.52
C GLU A 268 -11.50 13.09 -35.30
N ASP A 269 -10.94 12.78 -36.48
CA ASP A 269 -10.17 13.73 -37.30
C ASP A 269 -9.05 14.46 -36.50
N GLY A 270 -8.43 13.74 -35.54
CA GLY A 270 -7.39 14.26 -34.64
C GLY A 270 -7.90 15.04 -33.43
N ALA A 271 -9.21 15.26 -33.29
CA ALA A 271 -9.81 15.87 -32.11
C ALA A 271 -10.09 14.82 -31.03
N LEU A 272 -9.65 15.05 -29.79
CA LEU A 272 -9.86 14.13 -28.67
C LEU A 272 -11.36 14.01 -28.31
N ARG A 273 -11.88 12.78 -28.36
CA ARG A 273 -13.25 12.41 -27.98
C ARG A 273 -13.35 11.64 -26.67
N GLY A 274 -12.25 11.03 -26.23
CA GLY A 274 -12.14 10.38 -24.93
C GLY A 274 -10.73 9.88 -24.67
N SER A 275 -10.42 9.64 -23.41
CA SER A 275 -9.12 9.12 -22.99
C SER A 275 -9.16 8.43 -21.64
N THR A 276 -8.17 7.57 -21.43
CA THR A 276 -7.81 6.98 -20.14
C THR A 276 -6.30 6.78 -20.10
N SER A 277 -5.72 6.48 -18.93
CA SER A 277 -4.28 6.23 -18.80
C SER A 277 -3.97 5.15 -17.77
N VAL A 278 -2.81 4.52 -17.91
CA VAL A 278 -2.21 3.63 -16.89
C VAL A 278 -0.76 4.06 -16.66
N ALA A 279 -0.26 3.90 -15.43
CA ALA A 279 1.17 4.03 -15.16
C ALA A 279 1.92 2.84 -15.78
N VAL A 280 3.21 3.02 -16.10
CA VAL A 280 4.07 1.96 -16.61
C VAL A 280 5.36 1.87 -15.81
N ARG A 281 5.81 0.65 -15.51
CA ARG A 281 7.14 0.36 -14.96
C ARG A 281 7.73 -0.92 -15.55
N THR A 282 9.03 -1.11 -15.38
CA THR A 282 9.72 -2.37 -15.71
C THR A 282 10.17 -3.05 -14.43
N LEU A 283 9.83 -4.33 -14.30
CA LEU A 283 10.43 -5.25 -13.34
C LEU A 283 11.71 -5.84 -13.93
N MET A 284 12.72 -5.98 -13.09
CA MET A 284 13.99 -6.58 -13.45
C MET A 284 13.93 -8.09 -13.21
N SER A 285 14.45 -8.87 -14.17
CA SER A 285 14.59 -10.32 -14.02
C SER A 285 15.77 -10.72 -13.14
N GLU A 286 16.71 -9.79 -12.91
CA GLU A 286 17.82 -9.94 -11.97
C GLU A 286 17.77 -8.80 -10.95
N PRO A 287 18.24 -9.03 -9.71
CA PRO A 287 18.32 -7.96 -8.73
C PRO A 287 19.35 -6.91 -9.18
N ILE A 288 19.00 -5.63 -9.04
CA ILE A 288 19.93 -4.52 -9.25
C ILE A 288 20.82 -4.41 -8.00
N PRO A 289 22.12 -4.73 -8.10
CA PRO A 289 23.01 -4.58 -6.96
C PRO A 289 23.20 -3.08 -6.67
N PRO A 290 23.22 -2.66 -5.39
CA PRO A 290 23.51 -1.29 -5.07
C PRO A 290 24.95 -0.94 -5.47
N GLN A 291 25.20 0.32 -5.84
CA GLN A 291 26.54 0.80 -6.18
C GLN A 291 27.54 0.59 -5.04
N ILE A 292 27.06 0.69 -3.80
CA ILE A 292 27.79 0.39 -2.58
C ILE A 292 26.97 -0.67 -1.82
N PRO A 293 27.56 -1.82 -1.43
CA PRO A 293 26.87 -2.82 -0.64
C PRO A 293 26.27 -2.23 0.64
N TYR A 294 25.02 -2.58 0.93
CA TYR A 294 24.34 -2.17 2.14
C TYR A 294 24.90 -2.85 3.38
N LEU A 295 24.83 -2.14 4.50
CA LEU A 295 25.27 -2.61 5.81
C LEU A 295 24.05 -3.06 6.62
N TYR A 296 24.12 -4.31 7.08
CA TYR A 296 23.11 -5.01 7.87
C TYR A 296 23.69 -5.58 9.18
N ALA A 297 24.97 -5.98 9.18
CA ALA A 297 25.61 -6.59 10.33
C ALA A 297 25.76 -5.58 11.49
N ASP A 298 25.50 -6.03 12.71
CA ASP A 298 25.55 -5.18 13.93
C ASP A 298 26.89 -4.46 14.15
N ALA A 299 27.98 -5.05 13.66
CA ALA A 299 29.32 -4.48 13.73
C ALA A 299 29.50 -3.28 12.78
N ASP A 300 28.68 -3.19 11.74
CA ASP A 300 28.77 -2.21 10.66
C ASP A 300 27.69 -1.13 10.74
N ILE A 301 26.68 -1.31 11.61
CA ILE A 301 25.60 -0.34 11.83
C ILE A 301 25.67 0.28 13.23
N ASP A 302 25.20 1.52 13.34
CA ASP A 302 25.12 2.20 14.63
C ASP A 302 23.78 1.95 15.32
N LEU A 303 23.60 0.77 15.91
CA LEU A 303 22.46 0.48 16.78
C LEU A 303 22.55 1.30 18.08
N PRO A 304 21.45 1.94 18.51
CA PRO A 304 21.39 2.59 19.82
C PRO A 304 21.73 1.63 20.96
N ASN A 305 22.30 2.17 22.05
CA ASN A 305 22.77 1.37 23.18
C ASN A 305 21.70 0.46 23.78
N TYR A 306 20.43 0.85 23.74
CA TYR A 306 19.34 0.05 24.28
C TYR A 306 19.02 -1.21 23.45
N TYR A 307 19.46 -1.29 22.18
CA TYR A 307 19.44 -2.52 21.39
C TYR A 307 20.66 -3.40 21.64
N ARG A 308 21.80 -2.80 22.02
CA ARG A 308 23.04 -3.54 22.33
C ARG A 308 23.08 -4.05 23.77
N ASN A 309 22.33 -3.43 24.67
CA ASN A 309 22.33 -3.72 26.11
C ASN A 309 20.92 -3.62 26.71
N GLY A 310 20.69 -4.34 27.81
CA GLY A 310 19.45 -4.26 28.58
C GLY A 310 18.30 -5.10 28.02
N PRO A 311 17.04 -4.76 28.34
CA PRO A 311 15.89 -5.63 28.05
C PRO A 311 15.66 -5.94 26.57
N VAL A 312 15.91 -4.99 25.65
CA VAL A 312 15.71 -5.26 24.21
C VAL A 312 16.76 -6.25 23.71
N ALA A 313 18.03 -6.06 24.07
CA ALA A 313 19.11 -7.00 23.76
C ALA A 313 18.83 -8.40 24.34
N GLY A 314 18.24 -8.47 25.54
CA GLY A 314 17.83 -9.73 26.17
C GLY A 314 16.68 -10.46 25.45
N ALA A 315 16.00 -9.79 24.52
CA ALA A 315 14.94 -10.38 23.70
C ALA A 315 15.41 -10.72 22.27
N ASP A 316 16.69 -10.55 21.96
CA ASP A 316 17.26 -10.91 20.66
C ASP A 316 17.20 -12.43 20.42
N ASN A 317 16.48 -12.84 19.38
CA ASN A 317 16.31 -14.24 19.00
C ASN A 317 17.31 -14.72 17.92
N THR A 318 18.38 -13.96 17.66
CA THR A 318 19.42 -14.35 16.71
C THR A 318 20.24 -15.53 17.25
N PRO A 319 20.23 -16.70 16.57
CA PRO A 319 21.00 -17.85 17.03
C PRO A 319 22.49 -17.66 16.76
N LEU A 320 23.34 -18.34 17.54
CA LEU A 320 24.80 -18.21 17.48
C LEU A 320 25.43 -18.70 16.17
N ASP A 321 24.72 -19.55 15.44
CA ASP A 321 25.15 -20.14 14.16
C ASP A 321 24.56 -19.43 12.93
N ASN A 322 23.68 -18.43 13.12
CA ASN A 322 23.12 -17.61 12.04
C ASN A 322 23.08 -16.10 12.38
N HIS A 323 24.24 -15.55 12.71
CA HIS A 323 24.39 -14.10 12.90
C HIS A 323 24.09 -13.32 11.62
N ILE A 324 23.59 -12.09 11.76
CA ILE A 324 23.35 -11.18 10.63
C ILE A 324 24.69 -10.77 10.02
N THR A 325 24.90 -11.12 8.76
CA THR A 325 26.03 -10.67 7.95
C THR A 325 25.53 -9.81 6.78
N ASN A 326 26.35 -8.87 6.29
CA ASN A 326 25.98 -8.09 5.11
C ASN A 326 25.64 -8.97 3.89
N PRO A 327 26.47 -9.96 3.49
CA PRO A 327 26.15 -10.79 2.34
C PRO A 327 24.97 -11.73 2.57
N GLY A 328 24.81 -12.30 3.78
CA GLY A 328 23.68 -13.18 4.09
C GLY A 328 22.34 -12.45 4.10
N ALA A 329 22.26 -11.26 4.71
CA ALA A 329 21.07 -10.41 4.65
C ALA A 329 20.80 -9.88 3.23
N ALA A 330 21.84 -9.56 2.44
CA ALA A 330 21.66 -9.17 1.04
C ALA A 330 21.07 -10.31 0.19
N LEU A 331 21.55 -11.56 0.35
CA LEU A 331 20.94 -12.72 -0.28
C LEU A 331 19.49 -12.93 0.21
N GLY A 332 19.25 -12.79 1.51
CA GLY A 332 17.91 -12.87 2.10
C GLY A 332 16.95 -11.85 1.53
N ARG A 333 17.40 -10.60 1.31
CA ARG A 333 16.62 -9.55 0.64
C ARG A 333 16.21 -9.98 -0.76
N VAL A 334 17.14 -10.50 -1.56
CA VAL A 334 16.83 -10.95 -2.92
C VAL A 334 15.80 -12.08 -2.88
N LEU A 335 15.96 -13.07 -2.00
CA LEU A 335 14.96 -14.15 -1.83
C LEU A 335 13.59 -13.63 -1.37
N PHE A 336 13.56 -12.67 -0.44
CA PHE A 336 12.33 -12.12 0.13
C PHE A 336 11.43 -11.43 -0.92
N TYR A 337 12.04 -10.79 -1.92
CA TYR A 337 11.32 -10.11 -2.99
C TYR A 337 11.09 -10.98 -4.24
N ASP A 338 11.77 -12.13 -4.35
CA ASP A 338 11.73 -12.94 -5.56
C ASP A 338 10.40 -13.72 -5.72
N ARG A 339 9.61 -13.30 -6.70
CA ARG A 339 8.32 -13.94 -7.02
C ARG A 339 8.46 -15.35 -7.58
N ARG A 340 9.65 -15.74 -8.09
CA ARG A 340 9.90 -17.10 -8.58
C ARG A 340 9.79 -18.17 -7.51
N LEU A 341 9.76 -17.78 -6.23
CA LEU A 341 9.48 -18.67 -5.11
C LEU A 341 7.99 -19.02 -4.94
N SER A 342 7.10 -18.59 -5.84
CA SER A 342 5.69 -19.01 -5.89
C SER A 342 5.34 -19.80 -7.13
N ALA A 343 4.39 -20.75 -7.02
CA ALA A 343 4.05 -21.73 -8.05
C ALA A 343 3.85 -21.14 -9.46
N ASN A 344 3.25 -19.95 -9.56
CA ASN A 344 2.95 -19.25 -10.81
C ASN A 344 3.76 -17.94 -11.00
N ASN A 345 4.81 -17.71 -10.21
CA ASN A 345 5.69 -16.54 -10.27
C ASN A 345 5.00 -15.19 -9.99
N THR A 346 3.92 -15.15 -9.21
CA THR A 346 3.18 -13.90 -8.92
C THR A 346 3.37 -13.38 -7.50
N THR A 347 3.76 -14.23 -6.55
CA THR A 347 3.79 -13.89 -5.12
C THR A 347 5.20 -14.07 -4.55
N SER A 348 5.63 -13.11 -3.73
CA SER A 348 6.84 -13.15 -2.91
C SER A 348 6.50 -12.81 -1.46
N CYS A 349 7.45 -12.93 -0.52
CA CYS A 349 7.24 -12.53 0.86
C CYS A 349 6.79 -11.05 0.94
N ALA A 350 7.42 -10.19 0.13
CA ALA A 350 7.10 -8.77 0.03
C ALA A 350 5.68 -8.46 -0.51
N SER A 351 5.00 -9.43 -1.13
CA SER A 351 3.62 -9.24 -1.61
C SER A 351 2.63 -9.07 -0.45
N CYS A 352 2.93 -9.67 0.71
CA CYS A 352 2.10 -9.59 1.93
C CYS A 352 2.79 -8.80 3.05
N HIS A 353 4.11 -8.57 2.95
CA HIS A 353 4.92 -7.83 3.90
C HIS A 353 5.53 -6.60 3.23
N THR A 354 4.72 -5.55 3.06
CA THR A 354 5.08 -4.35 2.31
C THR A 354 5.88 -3.37 3.17
N GLN A 355 7.04 -2.90 2.69
CA GLN A 355 7.92 -2.00 3.45
C GLN A 355 7.19 -0.75 3.95
N ALA A 356 6.35 -0.14 3.10
CA ALA A 356 5.58 1.07 3.37
C ALA A 356 4.65 0.99 4.60
N THR A 357 4.25 -0.22 5.02
CA THR A 357 3.36 -0.45 6.18
C THR A 357 4.12 -1.03 7.38
N GLY A 358 5.45 -0.93 7.41
CA GLY A 358 6.28 -1.60 8.41
C GLY A 358 6.37 -3.11 8.20
N PHE A 359 6.37 -3.54 6.93
CA PHE A 359 6.35 -4.95 6.51
C PHE A 359 5.09 -5.71 6.96
N SER A 360 3.93 -5.05 6.93
CA SER A 360 2.59 -5.65 7.11
C SER A 360 1.86 -5.75 5.77
N ASP A 361 0.66 -6.32 5.77
CA ASP A 361 -0.19 -6.34 4.57
C ASP A 361 -1.04 -5.06 4.46
N PRO A 362 -1.17 -4.45 3.27
CA PRO A 362 -2.19 -3.45 3.03
C PRO A 362 -3.64 -3.98 3.04
N LEU A 363 -3.83 -5.28 2.83
CA LEU A 363 -5.12 -5.95 2.84
C LEU A 363 -5.46 -6.49 4.23
N GLU A 364 -6.76 -6.66 4.50
CA GLU A 364 -7.25 -7.34 5.71
C GLU A 364 -6.66 -8.75 5.83
N LEU A 365 -6.79 -9.53 4.76
CA LEU A 365 -6.21 -10.86 4.62
C LEU A 365 -5.38 -10.92 3.34
N SER A 366 -4.24 -11.60 3.42
CA SER A 366 -3.28 -11.68 2.33
C SER A 366 -3.84 -12.52 1.19
N ARG A 367 -3.57 -12.09 -0.04
CA ARG A 367 -3.93 -12.84 -1.25
C ARG A 367 -2.73 -13.66 -1.72
N GLY A 368 -2.88 -14.97 -1.70
CA GLY A 368 -1.85 -15.89 -2.15
C GLY A 368 -1.79 -16.06 -3.67
N PHE A 369 -0.90 -16.94 -4.14
CA PHE A 369 -0.54 -17.07 -5.56
C PHE A 369 -1.74 -17.43 -6.46
N ALA A 370 -2.68 -18.24 -5.96
CA ALA A 370 -3.89 -18.64 -6.69
C ALA A 370 -5.08 -17.69 -6.50
N GLY A 371 -4.88 -16.57 -5.81
CA GLY A 371 -5.93 -15.59 -5.51
C GLY A 371 -6.77 -15.91 -4.26
N GLU A 372 -6.51 -17.03 -3.59
CA GLU A 372 -7.13 -17.38 -2.30
C GLU A 372 -6.64 -16.46 -1.18
N LEU A 373 -7.48 -16.26 -0.15
CA LEU A 373 -7.14 -15.45 1.02
C LEU A 373 -6.56 -16.32 2.14
N THR A 374 -5.55 -15.80 2.84
CA THR A 374 -5.04 -16.41 4.07
C THR A 374 -6.09 -16.37 5.18
N SER A 375 -5.95 -17.24 6.19
CA SER A 375 -6.86 -17.26 7.35
C SER A 375 -6.53 -16.21 8.41
N ARG A 376 -5.39 -15.53 8.29
CA ARG A 376 -4.90 -14.50 9.22
C ARG A 376 -4.26 -13.35 8.44
N HIS A 377 -4.33 -12.17 9.02
CA HIS A 377 -3.61 -10.99 8.56
C HIS A 377 -2.09 -11.22 8.64
N SER A 378 -1.31 -10.75 7.66
CA SER A 378 0.15 -10.88 7.75
C SER A 378 0.73 -9.90 8.78
N PRO A 379 1.43 -10.38 9.82
CA PRO A 379 1.95 -9.51 10.87
C PRO A 379 3.07 -8.62 10.34
N GLY A 380 3.21 -7.41 10.91
CA GLY A 380 4.38 -6.56 10.68
C GLY A 380 5.69 -7.24 11.08
N LEU A 381 6.74 -7.09 10.27
CA LEU A 381 8.06 -7.68 10.52
C LEU A 381 9.07 -6.73 11.16
N SER A 382 8.73 -5.44 11.32
CA SER A 382 9.60 -4.49 12.04
C SER A 382 9.96 -5.03 13.42
N ASN A 383 11.26 -5.09 13.71
CA ASN A 383 11.81 -5.60 14.97
C ASN A 383 11.46 -7.07 15.29
N ALA A 384 11.14 -7.91 14.30
CA ALA A 384 10.87 -9.34 14.52
C ALA A 384 12.03 -10.11 15.18
N ARG A 385 13.25 -9.57 15.09
CA ARG A 385 14.45 -10.02 15.83
C ARG A 385 14.27 -10.00 17.36
N TYR A 386 13.49 -9.07 17.88
CA TYR A 386 13.38 -8.84 19.31
C TYR A 386 12.09 -9.47 19.82
N TYR A 387 12.16 -10.75 20.14
CA TYR A 387 11.10 -11.49 20.80
C TYR A 387 11.70 -12.68 21.52
N ALA A 388 11.73 -12.61 22.86
CA ALA A 388 12.51 -13.51 23.69
C ALA A 388 12.12 -14.99 23.57
N ASN A 389 10.85 -15.29 23.28
CA ASN A 389 10.40 -16.67 23.10
C ASN A 389 11.00 -17.30 21.83
N GLY A 390 11.33 -16.50 20.81
CA GLY A 390 11.97 -16.99 19.58
C GLY A 390 11.05 -17.78 18.63
N HIS A 391 9.78 -18.00 18.99
CA HIS A 391 8.77 -18.61 18.14
C HIS A 391 8.08 -17.58 17.21
N PHE A 392 7.57 -18.06 16.07
CA PHE A 392 7.04 -17.24 14.97
C PHE A 392 5.67 -17.68 14.48
N PHE A 393 5.05 -16.79 13.68
CA PHE A 393 3.61 -16.68 13.44
C PHE A 393 2.81 -16.13 14.64
N TRP A 394 1.55 -15.75 14.38
CA TRP A 394 0.61 -15.30 15.40
C TRP A 394 0.37 -16.33 16.52
N ASP A 395 0.42 -17.62 16.20
CA ASP A 395 0.18 -18.73 17.12
C ASP A 395 1.45 -19.47 17.54
N GLU A 396 2.64 -18.91 17.24
CA GLU A 396 3.94 -19.48 17.62
C GLU A 396 4.22 -20.89 17.07
N ARG A 397 3.50 -21.33 16.03
CA ARG A 397 3.64 -22.69 15.48
C ARG A 397 4.98 -22.99 14.82
N ALA A 398 5.80 -21.97 14.55
CA ALA A 398 7.17 -22.14 14.06
C ALA A 398 8.15 -21.94 15.21
N GLU A 399 9.01 -22.92 15.44
CA GLU A 399 10.02 -22.92 16.51
C GLU A 399 11.09 -21.83 16.30
N THR A 400 11.38 -21.51 15.04
CA THR A 400 12.41 -20.54 14.67
C THR A 400 11.97 -19.67 13.49
N LEU A 401 12.70 -18.58 13.27
CA LEU A 401 12.48 -17.72 12.10
C LEU A 401 12.84 -18.46 10.81
N GLU A 402 13.91 -19.25 10.86
CA GLU A 402 14.35 -20.12 9.78
C GLU A 402 13.21 -21.05 9.33
N ASP A 403 12.55 -21.74 10.26
CA ASP A 403 11.38 -22.58 9.96
C ASP A 403 10.22 -21.76 9.37
N GLN A 404 9.96 -20.58 9.95
CA GLN A 404 8.91 -19.69 9.48
C GLN A 404 9.15 -19.17 8.06
N THR A 405 10.39 -18.98 7.63
CA THR A 405 10.69 -18.50 6.27
C THR A 405 10.42 -19.55 5.18
N LEU A 406 10.46 -20.85 5.54
CA LEU A 406 10.20 -21.95 4.61
C LEU A 406 8.73 -22.37 4.54
N ALA A 407 7.94 -22.07 5.57
CA ALA A 407 6.54 -22.48 5.64
C ALA A 407 5.63 -21.79 4.58
N PRO A 408 5.70 -20.46 4.34
CA PRO A 408 4.91 -19.78 3.31
C PRO A 408 5.18 -20.31 1.89
N ILE A 409 6.44 -20.66 1.59
CA ILE A 409 6.84 -21.26 0.31
C ILE A 409 6.02 -22.52 0.03
N GLN A 410 5.82 -23.36 1.06
CA GLN A 410 5.12 -24.64 0.98
C GLN A 410 3.61 -24.57 1.15
N SER A 411 3.09 -23.43 1.62
CA SER A 411 1.66 -23.23 1.84
C SER A 411 0.91 -23.25 0.51
N ALA A 412 -0.10 -24.12 0.40
CA ALA A 412 -0.95 -24.23 -0.79
C ALA A 412 -1.84 -22.99 -1.02
N VAL A 413 -1.97 -22.13 -0.01
CA VAL A 413 -2.67 -20.85 -0.13
C VAL A 413 -1.67 -19.76 -0.51
N GLU A 414 -0.53 -19.66 0.18
CA GLU A 414 0.39 -18.52 0.04
C GLU A 414 1.25 -18.58 -1.23
N MET A 415 2.22 -19.51 -1.31
CA MET A 415 3.18 -19.55 -2.43
C MET A 415 3.20 -20.87 -3.22
N GLY A 416 2.82 -22.01 -2.64
CA GLY A 416 2.46 -23.22 -3.38
C GLY A 416 3.59 -24.06 -3.98
N LEU A 417 4.83 -23.96 -3.50
CA LEU A 417 5.98 -24.77 -3.95
C LEU A 417 6.44 -25.78 -2.92
N THR A 418 6.89 -26.95 -3.35
CA THR A 418 7.77 -27.77 -2.51
C THR A 418 9.15 -27.11 -2.34
N LEU A 419 9.88 -27.45 -1.28
CA LEU A 419 11.24 -26.93 -1.09
C LEU A 419 12.21 -27.40 -2.19
N GLU A 420 12.00 -28.59 -2.75
CA GLU A 420 12.79 -29.10 -3.87
C GLU A 420 12.59 -28.23 -5.13
N GLU A 421 11.34 -27.87 -5.44
CA GLU A 421 11.03 -26.96 -6.55
C GLU A 421 11.60 -25.55 -6.29
N ALA A 422 11.50 -25.04 -5.06
CA ALA A 422 12.05 -23.74 -4.70
C ALA A 422 13.57 -23.70 -4.86
N VAL A 423 14.29 -24.71 -4.36
CA VAL A 423 15.74 -24.85 -4.54
C VAL A 423 16.10 -24.94 -6.02
N ALA A 424 15.41 -25.78 -6.80
CA ALA A 424 15.69 -25.93 -8.23
C ALA A 424 15.47 -24.62 -9.02
N ARG A 425 14.49 -23.79 -8.62
CA ARG A 425 14.26 -22.49 -9.25
C ARG A 425 15.35 -21.47 -8.91
N VAL A 426 15.80 -21.43 -7.66
CA VAL A 426 16.90 -20.55 -7.24
C VAL A 426 18.23 -20.98 -7.88
N ASP A 427 18.50 -22.29 -7.96
CA ASP A 427 19.70 -22.86 -8.58
C ASP A 427 19.76 -22.65 -10.10
N ALA A 428 18.61 -22.52 -10.76
CA ALA A 428 18.54 -22.28 -12.20
C ALA A 428 18.99 -20.87 -12.63
N GLU A 429 19.23 -19.97 -11.68
CA GLU A 429 19.30 -18.53 -11.90
C GLU A 429 20.69 -18.01 -11.56
N SER A 430 21.50 -17.80 -12.59
CA SER A 430 22.96 -17.64 -12.48
C SER A 430 23.43 -16.48 -11.60
N PHE A 431 22.60 -15.46 -11.36
CA PHE A 431 22.98 -14.35 -10.48
C PHE A 431 23.02 -14.77 -9.00
N TYR A 432 22.35 -15.86 -8.61
CA TYR A 432 22.41 -16.37 -7.25
C TYR A 432 23.77 -16.96 -6.89
N ASP A 433 24.54 -17.50 -7.85
CA ASP A 433 25.88 -18.06 -7.61
C ASP A 433 26.77 -17.10 -6.83
N ALA A 434 26.80 -15.83 -7.23
CA ALA A 434 27.60 -14.80 -6.59
C ALA A 434 27.05 -14.45 -5.18
N LEU A 435 25.73 -14.44 -5.01
CA LEU A 435 25.07 -14.13 -3.73
C LEU A 435 25.30 -15.25 -2.70
N PHE A 436 25.12 -16.51 -3.08
CA PHE A 436 25.41 -17.67 -2.23
C PHE A 436 26.91 -17.77 -1.92
N THR A 437 27.78 -17.55 -2.91
CA THR A 437 29.23 -17.54 -2.67
C THR A 437 29.63 -16.46 -1.68
N ALA A 438 29.05 -15.26 -1.78
CA ALA A 438 29.31 -14.18 -0.84
C ALA A 438 28.80 -14.49 0.59
N ALA A 439 27.63 -15.14 0.71
CA ALA A 439 27.00 -15.44 1.99
C ALA A 439 27.60 -16.67 2.70
N PHE A 440 27.92 -17.72 1.95
CA PHE A 440 28.25 -19.05 2.50
C PHE A 440 29.58 -19.63 2.01
N GLY A 441 30.30 -18.90 1.13
CA GLY A 441 31.63 -19.29 0.64
C GLY A 441 31.63 -20.17 -0.62
N ASP A 442 30.47 -20.62 -1.09
CA ASP A 442 30.29 -21.34 -2.35
C ASP A 442 28.86 -21.12 -2.90
N ALA A 443 28.63 -21.51 -4.17
CA ALA A 443 27.38 -21.25 -4.88
C ALA A 443 26.23 -22.23 -4.56
N ALA A 444 26.43 -23.23 -3.69
CA ALA A 444 25.42 -24.28 -3.51
C ALA A 444 24.14 -23.74 -2.87
N VAL A 445 23.02 -24.01 -3.54
CA VAL A 445 21.68 -23.66 -3.10
C VAL A 445 21.08 -24.83 -2.32
N THR A 446 20.62 -24.56 -1.10
CA THR A 446 19.86 -25.52 -0.28
C THR A 446 18.71 -24.80 0.43
N SER A 447 17.67 -25.54 0.80
CA SER A 447 16.57 -24.98 1.62
C SER A 447 17.09 -24.37 2.92
N ASP A 448 18.07 -24.99 3.55
CA ASP A 448 18.67 -24.51 4.79
C ASP A 448 19.38 -23.16 4.58
N ARG A 449 20.18 -23.03 3.52
CA ARG A 449 20.86 -21.77 3.20
C ARG A 449 19.89 -20.66 2.81
N MET A 450 18.80 -21.01 2.12
CA MET A 450 17.69 -20.08 1.84
C MET A 450 17.05 -19.59 3.14
N ALA A 451 16.73 -20.50 4.07
CA ALA A 451 16.16 -20.16 5.37
C ALA A 451 17.09 -19.27 6.20
N LEU A 452 18.37 -19.64 6.28
CA LEU A 452 19.39 -18.87 7.00
C LEU A 452 19.49 -17.44 6.46
N ALA A 453 19.58 -17.27 5.14
CA ALA A 453 19.69 -15.96 4.50
C ALA A 453 18.42 -15.12 4.70
N MET A 454 17.23 -15.68 4.47
CA MET A 454 15.96 -14.97 4.68
C MET A 454 15.79 -14.55 6.15
N ALA A 455 16.14 -15.41 7.10
CA ALA A 455 16.09 -15.09 8.51
C ALA A 455 17.06 -13.96 8.88
N GLN A 456 18.28 -13.91 8.30
CA GLN A 456 19.19 -12.77 8.47
C GLN A 456 18.57 -11.47 7.96
N PHE A 457 17.92 -11.47 6.79
CA PHE A 457 17.26 -10.29 6.27
C PHE A 457 16.11 -9.82 7.18
N VAL A 458 15.21 -10.73 7.59
CA VAL A 458 14.08 -10.38 8.47
C VAL A 458 14.57 -9.86 9.83
N ARG A 459 15.64 -10.44 10.41
CA ARG A 459 16.22 -9.91 11.66
C ARG A 459 16.89 -8.54 11.47
N SER A 460 17.34 -8.22 10.26
CA SER A 460 17.92 -6.91 9.93
C SER A 460 16.88 -5.79 9.81
N LEU A 461 15.58 -6.11 9.77
CA LEU A 461 14.47 -5.14 9.73
C LEU A 461 14.27 -4.44 11.09
N THR A 462 15.35 -3.88 11.63
CA THR A 462 15.39 -3.19 12.92
C THR A 462 15.19 -1.69 12.72
N THR A 463 14.27 -1.11 13.47
CA THR A 463 13.87 0.30 13.39
C THR A 463 14.14 1.03 14.70
N TYR A 464 14.69 2.25 14.60
CA TYR A 464 15.25 2.97 15.75
C TYR A 464 15.43 4.47 15.53
N ASN A 465 14.85 5.04 14.46
CA ASN A 465 14.89 6.47 14.14
C ASN A 465 13.48 7.10 14.11
N SER A 466 12.58 6.66 15.00
CA SER A 466 11.26 7.26 15.12
C SER A 466 11.29 8.53 15.99
N ARG A 467 10.21 9.31 15.97
CA ARG A 467 10.04 10.48 16.86
C ARG A 467 10.19 10.12 18.35
N PHE A 468 9.78 8.91 18.73
CA PHE A 468 10.05 8.34 20.05
C PHE A 468 11.55 8.16 20.32
N ASP A 469 12.32 7.69 19.34
CA ASP A 469 13.77 7.51 19.48
C ASP A 469 14.52 8.84 19.57
N ASP A 470 14.10 9.84 18.81
CA ASP A 470 14.62 11.21 18.91
C ASP A 470 14.43 11.75 20.33
N ALA A 471 13.22 11.63 20.88
CA ALA A 471 12.92 12.08 22.24
C ALA A 471 13.64 11.26 23.31
N LEU A 472 13.83 9.95 23.06
CA LEU A 472 14.57 9.04 23.94
C LEU A 472 16.05 9.42 24.04
N THR A 473 16.66 9.80 22.91
CA THR A 473 18.09 10.10 22.79
C THR A 473 18.46 11.57 22.99
N ALA A 474 17.48 12.49 22.94
CA ALA A 474 17.68 13.91 23.22
C ALA A 474 18.05 14.21 24.69
N GLY A 475 17.73 13.30 25.61
CA GLY A 475 18.05 13.41 27.03
C GLY A 475 19.38 12.75 27.42
N PRO A 476 19.90 13.00 28.64
CA PRO A 476 21.02 12.22 29.17
C PRO A 476 20.71 10.72 29.20
N VAL A 477 21.74 9.88 29.09
CA VAL A 477 21.60 8.42 29.19
C VAL A 477 20.85 8.04 30.47
N GLY A 478 19.72 7.34 30.33
CA GLY A 478 18.86 6.94 31.44
C GLY A 478 17.82 7.98 31.89
N SER A 479 17.83 9.18 31.30
CA SER A 479 16.87 10.26 31.56
C SER A 479 16.38 10.86 30.24
N PRO A 480 15.48 10.16 29.52
CA PRO A 480 14.89 10.65 28.27
C PRO A 480 14.24 12.02 28.41
N ALA A 481 14.29 12.85 27.36
CA ALA A 481 13.75 14.21 27.38
C ALA A 481 12.34 14.27 26.73
N PHE A 482 11.48 13.30 27.02
CA PHE A 482 10.16 13.17 26.37
C PHE A 482 9.32 14.43 26.49
N GLU A 483 9.17 15.00 27.69
CA GLU A 483 8.34 16.19 27.93
C GLU A 483 8.75 17.41 27.08
N ALA A 484 10.05 17.54 26.78
CA ALA A 484 10.56 18.67 26.00
C ALA A 484 10.49 18.44 24.48
N ASN A 485 10.36 17.20 24.03
CA ASN A 485 10.42 16.83 22.60
C ASN A 485 9.07 16.40 22.03
N PHE A 486 8.14 15.98 22.89
CA PHE A 486 6.78 15.62 22.54
C PHE A 486 5.84 16.82 22.63
N THR A 487 4.74 16.78 21.87
CA THR A 487 3.59 17.63 22.14
C THR A 487 2.93 17.23 23.47
N GLU A 488 2.11 18.11 24.05
CA GLU A 488 1.37 17.79 25.28
C GLU A 488 0.52 16.51 25.13
N GLN A 489 -0.06 16.31 23.95
CA GLN A 489 -0.89 15.14 23.64
C GLN A 489 -0.05 13.85 23.50
N GLU A 490 1.08 13.91 22.79
CA GLU A 490 2.02 12.78 22.68
C GLU A 490 2.59 12.38 24.04
N TYR A 491 2.92 13.37 24.89
CA TYR A 491 3.46 13.13 26.22
C TYR A 491 2.42 12.55 27.18
N LEU A 492 1.17 13.04 27.14
CA LEU A 492 0.06 12.42 27.87
C LEU A 492 -0.14 10.96 27.42
N GLY A 493 -0.07 10.70 26.11
CA GLY A 493 -0.15 9.34 25.56
C GLY A 493 0.94 8.41 26.09
N LEU A 494 2.18 8.86 26.12
CA LEU A 494 3.30 8.12 26.71
C LEU A 494 3.04 7.80 28.19
N GLN A 495 2.57 8.77 28.96
CA GLN A 495 2.28 8.61 30.39
C GLN A 495 1.11 7.64 30.66
N LEU A 496 0.12 7.59 29.76
CA LEU A 496 -0.95 6.60 29.79
C LEU A 496 -0.44 5.21 29.40
N PHE A 497 0.47 5.13 28.41
CA PHE A 497 0.98 3.87 27.89
C PHE A 497 1.90 3.15 28.87
N MET A 498 2.82 3.88 29.51
CA MET A 498 3.85 3.32 30.40
C MET A 498 4.15 4.21 31.62
N PRO A 499 4.75 3.66 32.68
CA PRO A 499 5.23 4.46 33.80
C PRO A 499 6.29 5.49 33.36
N VAL A 500 6.07 6.76 33.70
CA VAL A 500 7.02 7.86 33.49
C VAL A 500 7.40 8.45 34.86
N ASN A 501 8.69 8.56 35.14
CA ASN A 501 9.18 9.08 36.41
C ASN A 501 8.75 10.54 36.61
N GLY A 502 8.19 10.85 37.77
CA GLY A 502 7.67 12.18 38.09
C GLY A 502 6.29 12.50 37.53
N SER A 503 5.69 11.61 36.73
CA SER A 503 4.32 11.80 36.25
C SER A 503 3.29 11.52 37.35
N SER A 504 2.26 12.37 37.41
CA SER A 504 1.07 12.13 38.24
C SER A 504 -0.04 11.36 37.50
N ILE A 505 0.14 11.08 36.21
CA ILE A 505 -0.81 10.32 35.39
C ILE A 505 -0.67 8.84 35.69
N GLN A 506 -1.79 8.18 35.97
CA GLN A 506 -1.83 6.74 36.16
C GLN A 506 -1.87 6.06 34.79
N ASN A 507 -0.80 5.33 34.44
CA ASN A 507 -0.77 4.53 33.22
C ASN A 507 -1.84 3.41 33.24
N VAL A 508 -2.31 3.04 32.06
CA VAL A 508 -3.32 2.00 31.86
C VAL A 508 -2.74 0.60 31.65
N GLY A 509 -1.42 0.47 31.58
CA GLY A 509 -0.72 -0.82 31.64
C GLY A 509 -0.42 -1.46 30.28
N CYS A 510 -0.43 -0.69 29.18
CA CYS A 510 -0.09 -1.20 27.84
C CYS A 510 1.33 -1.83 27.82
N ALA A 511 2.28 -1.17 28.46
CA ALA A 511 3.67 -1.62 28.55
C ALA A 511 3.87 -2.91 29.38
N ALA A 512 2.83 -3.43 30.03
CA ALA A 512 2.90 -4.71 30.70
C ALA A 512 2.98 -5.87 29.72
N CYS A 513 2.36 -5.75 28.53
CA CYS A 513 2.50 -6.72 27.44
C CYS A 513 3.48 -6.19 26.38
N HIS A 514 3.37 -4.90 26.03
CA HIS A 514 4.21 -4.25 25.01
C HIS A 514 5.44 -3.60 25.65
N ASN A 515 6.36 -4.43 26.10
CA ASN A 515 7.45 -4.04 26.97
C ASN A 515 8.69 -3.54 26.20
N THR A 516 9.72 -3.18 26.98
CA THR A 516 11.00 -2.62 26.50
C THR A 516 10.87 -1.33 25.70
N LEU A 517 11.99 -0.80 25.22
CA LEU A 517 12.02 0.35 24.32
C LEU A 517 11.74 -0.05 22.86
N ALA A 518 11.66 -1.35 22.56
CA ALA A 518 11.24 -1.87 21.25
C ALA A 518 9.74 -2.20 21.16
N HIS A 519 8.98 -1.99 22.24
CA HIS A 519 7.52 -2.24 22.30
C HIS A 519 7.13 -3.64 21.82
N ILE A 520 7.84 -4.65 22.32
CA ILE A 520 7.69 -6.06 21.92
C ILE A 520 6.77 -6.79 22.89
N SER A 521 6.09 -7.83 22.42
CA SER A 521 5.28 -8.66 23.30
C SER A 521 6.16 -9.43 24.28
N ASP A 522 5.68 -9.63 25.50
CA ASP A 522 6.29 -10.52 26.48
C ASP A 522 5.97 -12.00 26.23
N ASP A 523 4.80 -12.29 25.67
CA ASP A 523 4.30 -13.64 25.38
C ASP A 523 3.11 -13.60 24.39
N VAL A 524 2.43 -14.73 24.19
CA VAL A 524 1.11 -14.86 23.54
C VAL A 524 -0.02 -14.55 24.52
N HIS A 525 -1.04 -13.83 24.05
CA HIS A 525 -2.16 -13.39 24.91
C HIS A 525 -3.52 -13.57 24.26
N ASN A 526 -4.51 -13.98 25.05
CA ASN A 526 -5.92 -13.84 24.68
C ASN A 526 -6.41 -12.47 25.15
N ILE A 527 -6.65 -11.57 24.21
CA ILE A 527 -7.08 -10.19 24.49
C ILE A 527 -8.61 -10.00 24.47
N GLY A 528 -9.38 -11.10 24.45
CA GLY A 528 -10.84 -11.07 24.49
C GLY A 528 -11.50 -10.50 23.23
N LEU A 529 -10.97 -10.79 22.04
CA LEU A 529 -11.59 -10.41 20.75
C LEU A 529 -12.91 -11.15 20.49
N ASN A 530 -13.00 -12.41 20.91
CA ASN A 530 -14.15 -13.28 20.69
C ASN A 530 -14.60 -13.92 22.01
N ALA A 531 -15.90 -14.23 22.11
CA ALA A 531 -16.44 -15.02 23.20
C ALA A 531 -15.95 -16.48 23.11
N ALA A 532 -15.87 -17.18 24.24
CA ALA A 532 -15.31 -18.53 24.28
C ALA A 532 -16.16 -19.60 23.56
N ASN A 533 -17.44 -19.31 23.32
CA ASN A 533 -18.39 -20.17 22.62
C ASN A 533 -18.61 -19.74 21.16
N ASP A 534 -17.80 -18.82 20.66
CA ASP A 534 -17.81 -18.44 19.25
C ASP A 534 -17.22 -19.58 18.42
N ALA A 535 -18.04 -20.14 17.52
CA ALA A 535 -17.66 -21.29 16.70
C ALA A 535 -16.66 -20.90 15.59
N ASP A 536 -16.60 -19.62 15.24
CA ASP A 536 -15.73 -19.08 14.21
C ASP A 536 -14.44 -18.48 14.81
N ALA A 537 -14.27 -18.56 16.14
CA ALA A 537 -13.07 -18.05 16.79
C ALA A 537 -11.84 -18.88 16.45
N ASP A 538 -10.80 -18.20 16.00
CA ASP A 538 -9.47 -18.77 15.82
C ASP A 538 -8.89 -19.21 17.17
N ALA A 539 -8.43 -20.47 17.22
CA ALA A 539 -7.88 -21.08 18.42
C ALA A 539 -6.50 -20.54 18.81
N GLY A 540 -5.82 -19.78 17.94
CA GLY A 540 -4.46 -19.31 18.19
C GLY A 540 -3.51 -20.48 18.49
N ASN A 541 -2.73 -20.38 19.58
CA ASN A 541 -1.90 -21.49 20.07
C ASN A 541 -2.68 -22.67 20.72
N GLY A 542 -4.02 -22.63 20.69
CA GLY A 542 -4.92 -23.57 21.36
C GLY A 542 -5.87 -22.93 22.38
N LEU A 543 -5.56 -21.73 22.89
CA LEU A 543 -6.36 -21.03 23.92
C LEU A 543 -6.96 -19.69 23.46
N GLY A 544 -6.92 -19.41 22.15
CA GLY A 544 -7.24 -18.10 21.58
C GLY A 544 -6.17 -17.06 21.90
N GLU A 545 -4.95 -17.52 22.19
CA GLU A 545 -3.79 -16.68 22.50
C GLU A 545 -2.97 -16.45 21.23
N PHE A 546 -2.54 -15.21 21.06
CA PHE A 546 -1.75 -14.78 19.92
C PHE A 546 -0.58 -13.91 20.34
N LYS A 547 0.55 -14.09 19.66
CA LYS A 547 1.73 -13.23 19.77
C LYS A 547 1.39 -11.86 19.24
N SER A 548 1.80 -10.80 19.94
CA SER A 548 1.74 -9.45 19.39
C SER A 548 3.05 -9.07 18.68
N PRO A 549 3.02 -8.66 17.40
CA PRO A 549 4.18 -8.05 16.76
C PRO A 549 4.61 -6.77 17.50
N SER A 550 5.85 -6.31 17.28
CA SER A 550 6.29 -5.01 17.82
C SER A 550 5.32 -3.90 17.40
N LEU A 551 5.08 -2.95 18.32
CA LEU A 551 4.33 -1.73 18.02
C LEU A 551 5.15 -0.69 17.25
N ARG A 552 6.42 -0.94 16.96
CA ARG A 552 7.17 -0.07 16.04
C ARG A 552 6.52 -0.09 14.66
N ASN A 553 6.35 1.09 14.08
CA ASN A 553 5.61 1.33 12.83
C ASN A 553 4.12 0.94 12.89
N VAL A 554 3.51 0.80 14.07
CA VAL A 554 2.07 0.47 14.17
C VAL A 554 1.19 1.57 13.58
N GLY A 555 1.63 2.84 13.59
CA GLY A 555 0.89 3.98 13.06
C GLY A 555 0.71 4.00 11.54
N VAL A 556 1.42 3.14 10.79
CA VAL A 556 1.29 3.04 9.32
C VAL A 556 0.65 1.72 8.86
N ARG A 557 0.18 0.88 9.79
CA ARG A 557 -0.51 -0.37 9.46
C ARG A 557 -1.98 -0.08 9.16
N PRO A 558 -2.54 -0.58 8.05
CA PRO A 558 -3.93 -0.33 7.69
C PRO A 558 -4.93 -1.27 8.35
N HIS A 559 -4.46 -2.43 8.82
CA HIS A 559 -5.27 -3.43 9.49
C HIS A 559 -4.59 -3.90 10.79
N PHE A 560 -5.38 -4.30 11.78
CA PHE A 560 -4.91 -4.71 13.10
C PHE A 560 -5.55 -6.01 13.57
N MET A 561 -4.92 -6.62 14.58
CA MET A 561 -5.22 -7.95 15.12
C MET A 561 -4.81 -9.08 14.18
N HIS A 562 -4.96 -10.33 14.64
CA HIS A 562 -4.55 -11.51 13.87
C HIS A 562 -5.42 -11.76 12.63
N ASP A 563 -6.60 -11.17 12.56
CA ASP A 563 -7.57 -11.33 11.48
C ASP A 563 -7.85 -10.03 10.72
N GLY A 564 -7.16 -8.93 11.04
CA GLY A 564 -7.27 -7.67 10.31
C GLY A 564 -8.56 -6.89 10.54
N ARG A 565 -9.43 -7.32 11.47
CA ARG A 565 -10.81 -6.81 11.64
C ARG A 565 -10.93 -5.31 11.94
N PHE A 566 -9.87 -4.69 12.45
CA PHE A 566 -9.85 -3.25 12.74
C PHE A 566 -9.00 -2.53 11.71
N THR A 567 -9.45 -1.35 11.29
CA THR A 567 -8.82 -0.52 10.26
C THR A 567 -8.22 0.77 10.82
N THR A 568 -8.35 1.04 12.12
CA THR A 568 -7.76 2.23 12.78
C THR A 568 -7.21 1.92 14.17
N LEU A 569 -6.22 2.71 14.60
CA LEU A 569 -5.73 2.66 15.98
C LEU A 569 -6.80 3.05 17.00
N ALA A 570 -7.68 4.00 16.67
CA ALA A 570 -8.85 4.32 17.49
C ALA A 570 -9.74 3.10 17.79
N GLN A 571 -9.99 2.21 16.82
CA GLN A 571 -10.75 0.97 17.04
C GLN A 571 -10.00 -0.01 17.96
N VAL A 572 -8.68 -0.10 17.80
CA VAL A 572 -7.81 -0.91 18.67
C VAL A 572 -7.86 -0.40 20.11
N ILE A 573 -7.73 0.91 20.31
CA ILE A 573 -7.80 1.54 21.63
C ILE A 573 -9.18 1.35 22.24
N GLU A 574 -10.24 1.48 21.46
CA GLU A 574 -11.61 1.25 21.93
C GLU A 574 -11.86 -0.21 22.35
N HIS A 575 -11.25 -1.18 21.66
CA HIS A 575 -11.27 -2.58 22.09
C HIS A 575 -10.72 -2.72 23.52
N TYR A 576 -9.56 -2.15 23.80
CA TYR A 576 -8.99 -2.20 25.15
C TYR A 576 -9.77 -1.35 26.15
N ASN A 577 -10.37 -0.23 25.72
CA ASN A 577 -11.12 0.67 26.57
C ASN A 577 -12.40 0.02 27.12
N SER A 578 -13.21 -0.53 26.21
CA SER A 578 -14.54 -1.07 26.53
C SER A 578 -14.90 -2.39 25.82
N GLY A 579 -14.21 -2.74 24.73
CA GLY A 579 -14.53 -3.88 23.86
C GLY A 579 -14.08 -5.27 24.33
N VAL A 580 -13.15 -5.38 25.29
CA VAL A 580 -12.67 -6.69 25.78
C VAL A 580 -13.84 -7.57 26.22
N ILE A 581 -13.96 -8.74 25.60
CA ILE A 581 -15.00 -9.75 25.86
C ILE A 581 -14.49 -10.73 26.91
N LEU A 582 -15.37 -11.16 27.81
CA LEU A 582 -15.05 -12.17 28.80
C LEU A 582 -14.78 -13.52 28.12
N ASN A 583 -13.58 -14.05 28.34
CA ASN A 583 -13.15 -15.37 27.89
C ASN A 583 -12.52 -16.13 29.09
N PRO A 584 -12.69 -17.45 29.26
CA PRO A 584 -12.00 -18.24 30.29
C PRO A 584 -10.48 -18.11 30.22
N ASN A 585 -9.92 -17.93 29.03
CA ASN A 585 -8.48 -17.80 28.80
C ASN A 585 -8.01 -16.33 28.73
N LEU A 586 -8.90 -15.36 28.98
CA LEU A 586 -8.55 -13.93 28.96
C LEU A 586 -7.36 -13.65 29.87
N ASP A 587 -6.36 -12.93 29.33
CA ASP A 587 -5.14 -12.57 30.05
C ASP A 587 -5.47 -11.92 31.41
N PRO A 588 -4.81 -12.33 32.51
CA PRO A 588 -5.08 -11.80 33.85
C PRO A 588 -4.97 -10.28 33.99
N ARG A 589 -4.10 -9.61 33.22
CA ARG A 589 -3.93 -8.14 33.22
C ARG A 589 -5.13 -7.41 32.63
N LEU A 590 -5.92 -8.11 31.83
CA LEU A 590 -7.18 -7.63 31.26
C LEU A 590 -8.40 -7.99 32.11
N ARG A 591 -8.20 -8.50 33.34
CA ARG A 591 -9.28 -8.75 34.30
C ARG A 591 -9.31 -7.71 35.42
N ALA A 592 -10.51 -7.30 35.80
CA ALA A 592 -10.79 -6.55 37.00
C ALA A 592 -11.14 -7.48 38.18
N GLY A 593 -11.43 -6.88 39.34
CA GLY A 593 -11.93 -7.61 40.51
C GLY A 593 -13.16 -8.47 40.17
N GLY A 594 -13.17 -9.72 40.62
CA GLY A 594 -14.24 -10.67 40.31
C GLY A 594 -14.12 -11.33 38.93
N GLY A 595 -13.01 -11.16 38.22
CA GLY A 595 -12.68 -11.87 36.97
C GLY A 595 -13.36 -11.32 35.72
N GLN A 596 -14.11 -10.23 35.84
CA GLN A 596 -14.72 -9.51 34.72
C GLN A 596 -13.67 -8.81 33.86
N PRO A 597 -13.93 -8.55 32.56
CA PRO A 597 -13.03 -7.75 31.74
C PRO A 597 -12.78 -6.38 32.37
N ARG A 598 -11.51 -5.97 32.37
CA ARG A 598 -11.10 -4.65 32.78
C ARG A 598 -11.67 -3.63 31.78
N ARG A 599 -12.16 -2.51 32.31
CA ARG A 599 -12.57 -1.33 31.54
C ARG A 599 -11.61 -0.21 31.88
N LEU A 600 -10.99 0.40 30.87
CA LEU A 600 -10.03 1.48 31.10
C LEU A 600 -10.74 2.79 31.40
N ASN A 601 -11.95 2.98 30.85
CA ASN A 601 -12.77 4.19 30.99
C ASN A 601 -12.00 5.46 30.60
N LEU A 602 -11.21 5.37 29.53
CA LEU A 602 -10.48 6.50 28.95
C LEU A 602 -11.47 7.58 28.52
N THR A 603 -11.11 8.84 28.74
CA THR A 603 -11.79 9.95 28.05
C THR A 603 -11.43 9.95 26.57
N THR A 604 -12.19 10.70 25.76
CA THR A 604 -11.86 10.90 24.34
C THR A 604 -10.46 11.47 24.17
N GLU A 605 -10.08 12.44 25.00
CA GLU A 605 -8.77 13.09 24.97
C GLU A 605 -7.65 12.10 25.33
N GLU A 606 -7.86 11.23 26.32
CA GLU A 606 -6.88 10.20 26.71
C GLU A 606 -6.72 9.13 25.62
N ALA A 607 -7.81 8.71 24.97
CA ALA A 607 -7.76 7.78 23.84
C ALA A 607 -7.00 8.38 22.65
N GLN A 608 -7.28 9.63 22.30
CA GLN A 608 -6.55 10.35 21.25
C GLN A 608 -5.08 10.58 21.63
N ALA A 609 -4.78 10.80 22.91
CA ALA A 609 -3.40 10.92 23.38
C ALA A 609 -2.61 9.61 23.21
N LEU A 610 -3.20 8.47 23.57
CA LEU A 610 -2.61 7.16 23.31
C LEU A 610 -2.34 6.94 21.81
N GLU A 611 -3.30 7.27 20.95
CA GLU A 611 -3.14 7.18 19.50
C GLU A 611 -1.97 8.07 19.02
N ALA A 612 -1.93 9.33 19.45
CA ALA A 612 -0.83 10.25 19.14
C ALA A 612 0.54 9.69 19.55
N PHE A 613 0.64 9.09 20.74
CA PHE A 613 1.86 8.42 21.17
C PHE A 613 2.25 7.25 20.26
N LEU A 614 1.30 6.38 19.88
CA LEU A 614 1.58 5.25 18.99
C LEU A 614 2.10 5.69 17.62
N HIS A 615 1.65 6.84 17.10
CA HIS A 615 2.19 7.42 15.87
C HIS A 615 3.66 7.85 16.00
N THR A 616 4.13 8.23 17.20
CA THR A 616 5.56 8.55 17.44
C THR A 616 6.49 7.34 17.27
N LEU A 617 5.94 6.12 17.22
CA LEU A 617 6.68 4.87 17.02
C LEU A 617 6.97 4.59 15.54
N THR A 618 6.58 5.49 14.63
CA THR A 618 6.82 5.37 13.18
C THR A 618 8.18 5.94 12.79
N ASP A 619 9.01 5.11 12.20
CA ASP A 619 10.32 5.45 11.64
C ASP A 619 10.17 5.65 10.13
N ASN A 620 10.07 6.91 9.71
CA ASN A 620 9.81 7.23 8.31
C ASN A 620 11.00 6.87 7.40
N ASP A 621 12.22 6.88 7.93
CA ASP A 621 13.41 6.49 7.18
C ASP A 621 13.37 4.99 6.88
N PHE A 622 12.99 4.17 7.86
CA PHE A 622 12.85 2.71 7.68
C PHE A 622 11.85 2.34 6.57
N LEU A 623 10.75 3.08 6.44
CA LEU A 623 9.68 2.79 5.46
C LEU A 623 10.11 2.98 4.00
N THR A 624 11.22 3.69 3.76
CA THR A 624 11.74 3.94 2.41
C THR A 624 13.24 3.70 2.28
N ASP A 625 13.85 3.10 3.30
CA ASP A 625 15.27 2.76 3.30
C ASP A 625 15.57 1.80 2.14
N PRO A 626 16.47 2.18 1.21
CA PRO A 626 16.79 1.35 0.06
C PRO A 626 17.50 0.04 0.44
N ARG A 627 18.03 -0.07 1.67
CA ARG A 627 18.55 -1.33 2.22
C ARG A 627 17.48 -2.41 2.31
N PHE A 628 16.22 -2.03 2.48
CA PHE A 628 15.11 -2.98 2.64
C PHE A 628 14.15 -3.00 1.44
N ALA A 629 14.30 -2.08 0.48
CA ALA A 629 13.44 -1.99 -0.70
C ALA A 629 13.55 -3.20 -1.64
N ASP A 630 12.63 -3.32 -2.60
CA ASP A 630 12.65 -4.36 -3.63
C ASP A 630 13.90 -4.21 -4.53
N PRO A 631 14.81 -5.21 -4.61
CA PRO A 631 15.98 -5.14 -5.47
C PRO A 631 15.66 -5.42 -6.95
N PHE A 632 14.43 -5.79 -7.31
CA PHE A 632 13.99 -6.07 -8.69
C PHE A 632 13.27 -4.89 -9.35
N VAL A 633 13.28 -3.72 -8.71
CA VAL A 633 12.72 -2.47 -9.28
C VAL A 633 13.74 -1.35 -9.11
N ASP A 634 13.77 -0.46 -10.10
CA ASP A 634 14.67 0.71 -10.16
C ASP A 634 14.09 1.91 -9.39
#